data_AF-A0A931V1U6-F1
#
_entry.id   AF-A0A931V1U6-F1
#
_cell.length_a   1.000
_cell.length_b   1.000
_cell.length_c   1.000
_cell.angle_alpha   90.00
_cell.angle_beta   90.00
_cell.angle_gamma   90.00
#
_symmetry.space_group_name_H-M   'P 1'
#
loop_
_entity.id
_entity.type
_entity.pdbx_description
1 polymer ?
#
loop_
_entity_poly.entity_id
_entity_poly.type
_entity_poly.pdbx_seq_one_letter_code
_entity_poly.pdbx_strand_id
1 'polypeptide(L)'
;MKGKYTFTESTKTLDVYVGDWKGAITGGTGSTPETLAVTPASDCKVCHQGSMGPDQFTKWAKTDHAVMLAKGLTGANGTSYSGSCIGCHTVGYDVGVTNAGFDDTAKTATWTYPKGDYTPTNWATLSTSKPTVARLAGIQCENCHGPNDGDAHMSALAGGMWSSAAPKYPREYTNVRVSYSAELCATCHASGTGHHLYSEWNTTNAAGVGHSSRKGALDYGARAGSLNNHCGRCHAAQGYVQYAEQLKAGNPGNLAVSGTAAGVTADNVEPITCSACHDAHEKNNPNQLRFYGNTPMLASGFEVHGAGKGAQCMTCHNSRNGTYVLSGATKTYLHEDVETYNGGAPPGYSAPHMAAQTDVFAGRNAYFIGGTGTISKHASIEDTCVGCHMANNPSTHLSHGTANPNSHEFRIAEGKMGTLCANCHSKSVNGEGTQAQVEFLMEKLAAKMGEAVKAKINAEGAAKITVTAWDEVTDLYSAPIQIDPSVTPVTSVGHEEVHGQVGFILNFAAPMSIQFGSGTTAVTKSVSKFGFQLGTLKNGAGTTALFPLTGTLVKAGWNYYLIHGDGSHGIHNPSFAFQVLNATLAQTMN
;
A
#
# COMPACT_ATOMS: atom_id res chain seq x y z
N MET A 1 26.68 -10.89 26.61
CA MET A 1 25.90 -11.71 27.57
C MET A 1 24.56 -12.00 26.91
N LYS A 2 24.10 -13.26 26.93
CA LYS A 2 22.78 -13.63 26.41
C LYS A 2 21.69 -13.23 27.41
N GLY A 3 20.49 -12.96 26.90
CA GLY A 3 19.30 -12.74 27.71
C GLY A 3 18.45 -11.59 27.21
N LYS A 4 17.41 -11.29 27.99
CA LYS A 4 16.52 -10.15 27.79
C LYS A 4 17.02 -8.92 28.56
N TYR A 5 17.12 -7.79 27.87
CA TYR A 5 17.44 -6.49 28.43
C TYR A 5 16.28 -5.53 28.22
N THR A 6 15.76 -4.95 29.29
CA THR A 6 14.67 -3.96 29.22
C THR A 6 15.26 -2.57 29.41
N PHE A 7 15.12 -1.74 28.39
CA PHE A 7 15.44 -0.32 28.43
C PHE A 7 14.17 0.44 28.77
N THR A 8 14.25 1.39 29.70
CA THR A 8 13.11 2.20 30.11
C THR A 8 13.42 3.67 29.84
N GLU A 9 12.56 4.32 29.07
CA GLU A 9 12.58 5.76 28.86
C GLU A 9 11.21 6.33 29.24
N SER A 10 11.16 7.07 30.35
CA SER A 10 9.91 7.54 30.95
C SER A 10 8.94 6.37 31.24
N THR A 11 7.75 6.37 30.65
CA THR A 11 6.74 5.30 30.78
C THR A 11 6.82 4.23 29.70
N LYS A 12 7.77 4.35 28.75
CA LYS A 12 7.95 3.43 27.64
C LYS A 12 9.10 2.47 27.93
N THR A 13 8.95 1.23 27.48
CA THR A 13 9.96 0.18 27.63
C THR A 13 10.27 -0.44 26.29
N LEU A 14 11.55 -0.75 26.04
CA LEU A 14 12.03 -1.52 24.90
C LEU A 14 12.74 -2.77 25.41
N ASP A 15 12.24 -3.94 25.02
CA ASP A 15 12.89 -5.21 25.29
C ASP A 15 13.81 -5.58 24.14
N VAL A 16 15.09 -5.80 24.44
CA VAL A 16 16.10 -6.31 23.50
C VAL A 16 16.48 -7.72 23.92
N TYR A 17 16.35 -8.65 22.98
CA TYR A 17 16.70 -10.05 23.18
C TYR A 17 18.04 -10.33 22.51
N VAL A 18 19.01 -10.80 23.30
CA VAL A 18 20.37 -11.08 22.86
C VAL A 18 20.64 -12.57 22.95
N GLY A 19 21.21 -13.14 21.90
CA GLY A 19 21.49 -14.57 21.77
C GLY A 19 22.67 -14.82 20.82
N ASP A 20 23.05 -16.09 20.70
CA ASP A 20 24.06 -16.51 19.72
C ASP A 20 23.40 -16.98 18.42
N TRP A 21 24.15 -16.89 17.33
CA TRP A 21 23.73 -17.37 16.02
C TRP A 21 23.90 -18.88 15.90
N LYS A 22 23.02 -19.55 15.15
CA LYS A 22 23.10 -21.01 14.93
C LYS A 22 23.17 -21.43 13.47
N GLY A 23 22.57 -20.68 12.58
CA GLY A 23 22.33 -21.06 11.20
C GLY A 23 21.35 -22.22 11.08
N ALA A 24 20.80 -22.35 9.88
CA ALA A 24 19.75 -23.29 9.54
C ALA A 24 20.04 -24.03 8.23
N ILE A 25 21.27 -24.02 7.74
CA ILE A 25 21.69 -24.78 6.56
C ILE A 25 22.53 -25.99 6.99
N THR A 26 22.30 -27.16 6.39
CA THR A 26 23.12 -28.36 6.62
C THR A 26 23.83 -28.86 5.38
N GLY A 27 23.59 -28.22 4.23
CA GLY A 27 24.25 -28.53 2.97
C GLY A 27 23.58 -27.82 1.81
N GLY A 28 23.98 -28.18 0.59
CA GLY A 28 23.42 -27.62 -0.62
C GLY A 28 24.01 -28.28 -1.86
N THR A 29 23.38 -28.01 -2.99
CA THR A 29 23.78 -28.54 -4.30
C THR A 29 23.70 -27.43 -5.34
N GLY A 30 24.05 -27.77 -6.59
CA GLY A 30 23.97 -26.85 -7.71
C GLY A 30 25.24 -26.02 -7.90
N SER A 31 25.34 -25.47 -9.10
CA SER A 31 26.55 -24.78 -9.56
C SER A 31 26.23 -23.58 -10.46
N THR A 32 24.95 -23.39 -10.82
CA THR A 32 24.43 -22.26 -11.59
C THR A 32 23.35 -21.50 -10.79
N PRO A 33 23.05 -20.22 -11.10
CA PRO A 33 22.03 -19.46 -10.39
C PRO A 33 20.66 -20.18 -10.25
N GLU A 34 20.27 -20.98 -11.25
CA GLU A 34 18.99 -21.70 -11.33
C GLU A 34 19.00 -23.03 -10.58
N THR A 35 20.19 -23.64 -10.42
CA THR A 35 20.34 -24.97 -9.81
C THR A 35 20.83 -24.91 -8.37
N LEU A 36 21.38 -23.78 -7.95
CA LEU A 36 21.83 -23.55 -6.58
C LEU A 36 20.68 -23.75 -5.59
N ALA A 37 20.92 -24.60 -4.62
CA ALA A 37 19.97 -24.93 -3.58
C ALA A 37 20.66 -25.13 -2.23
N VAL A 38 19.91 -24.86 -1.16
CA VAL A 38 20.32 -25.16 0.21
C VAL A 38 19.39 -26.21 0.80
N THR A 39 19.92 -27.00 1.72
CA THR A 39 19.16 -27.96 2.53
C THR A 39 18.95 -27.36 3.91
N PRO A 40 17.70 -27.03 4.30
CA PRO A 40 17.44 -26.55 5.64
C PRO A 40 17.64 -27.65 6.69
N ALA A 41 18.13 -27.23 7.85
CA ALA A 41 18.51 -28.11 8.93
C ALA A 41 17.30 -28.84 9.55
N SER A 42 17.44 -30.15 9.79
CA SER A 42 16.35 -30.99 10.29
C SER A 42 15.95 -30.65 11.72
N ASP A 43 16.89 -30.19 12.53
CA ASP A 43 16.67 -29.68 13.90
C ASP A 43 15.75 -28.46 13.92
N CYS A 44 15.85 -27.54 12.95
CA CYS A 44 14.88 -26.46 12.78
C CYS A 44 13.50 -26.97 12.36
N LYS A 45 13.47 -27.95 11.43
CA LYS A 45 12.22 -28.50 10.88
C LYS A 45 11.38 -29.30 11.89
N VAL A 46 11.98 -29.85 12.95
CA VAL A 46 11.22 -30.55 14.01
C VAL A 46 10.11 -29.66 14.58
N CYS A 47 10.36 -28.36 14.73
CA CYS A 47 9.37 -27.39 15.21
C CYS A 47 8.69 -26.61 14.07
N HIS A 48 9.41 -26.29 13.00
CA HIS A 48 8.93 -25.47 11.87
C HIS A 48 8.41 -26.31 10.70
N GLN A 49 7.47 -27.21 10.99
CA GLN A 49 6.82 -28.09 10.01
C GLN A 49 5.29 -27.95 10.00
N GLY A 50 4.78 -26.82 10.52
CA GLY A 50 3.34 -26.56 10.63
C GLY A 50 2.68 -27.14 11.89
N SER A 51 3.46 -27.60 12.88
CA SER A 51 2.96 -28.12 14.16
C SER A 51 3.29 -27.23 15.37
N MET A 52 4.51 -26.70 15.48
CA MET A 52 4.88 -25.73 16.53
C MET A 52 5.04 -24.32 15.97
N GLY A 53 5.65 -24.21 14.79
CA GLY A 53 5.68 -23.00 13.98
C GLY A 53 5.33 -23.29 12.52
N PRO A 54 5.01 -22.25 11.73
CA PRO A 54 4.75 -22.43 10.31
C PRO A 54 5.98 -22.97 9.58
N ASP A 55 5.76 -23.77 8.54
CA ASP A 55 6.84 -24.17 7.62
C ASP A 55 7.13 -23.04 6.64
N GLN A 56 8.05 -22.16 7.04
CA GLN A 56 8.63 -21.15 6.15
C GLN A 56 9.95 -21.62 5.51
N PHE A 57 10.61 -22.64 6.06
CA PHE A 57 11.88 -23.14 5.55
C PHE A 57 11.75 -23.73 4.14
N THR A 58 10.65 -24.45 3.86
CA THR A 58 10.43 -25.07 2.55
C THR A 58 10.31 -24.03 1.43
N LYS A 59 9.69 -22.88 1.71
CA LYS A 59 9.57 -21.78 0.75
C LYS A 59 10.86 -20.95 0.70
N TRP A 60 11.41 -20.61 1.86
CA TRP A 60 12.60 -19.76 1.99
C TRP A 60 13.80 -20.36 1.27
N ALA A 61 14.00 -21.68 1.36
CA ALA A 61 15.12 -22.36 0.71
C ALA A 61 15.19 -22.20 -0.82
N LYS A 62 14.09 -21.75 -1.45
CA LYS A 62 14.00 -21.48 -2.89
C LYS A 62 14.29 -20.01 -3.23
N THR A 63 14.43 -19.15 -2.24
CA THR A 63 14.63 -17.71 -2.42
C THR A 63 16.09 -17.39 -2.74
N ASP A 64 16.32 -16.23 -3.34
CA ASP A 64 17.68 -15.75 -3.59
C ASP A 64 18.42 -15.40 -2.29
N HIS A 65 17.69 -15.04 -1.23
CA HIS A 65 18.25 -14.86 0.11
C HIS A 65 18.96 -16.13 0.61
N ALA A 66 18.33 -17.29 0.44
CA ALA A 66 18.88 -18.56 0.92
C ALA A 66 20.22 -18.92 0.25
N VAL A 67 20.40 -18.55 -1.03
CA VAL A 67 21.56 -18.95 -1.84
C VAL A 67 22.53 -17.81 -2.14
N MET A 68 22.36 -16.61 -1.57
CA MET A 68 23.11 -15.42 -1.99
C MET A 68 24.63 -15.58 -1.90
N LEU A 69 25.15 -16.12 -0.78
CA LEU A 69 26.58 -16.40 -0.67
C LEU A 69 27.02 -17.48 -1.65
N ALA A 70 26.21 -18.53 -1.84
CA ALA A 70 26.52 -19.60 -2.81
C ALA A 70 26.62 -19.06 -4.24
N LYS A 71 25.74 -18.13 -4.63
CA LYS A 71 25.84 -17.40 -5.91
C LYS A 71 27.13 -16.58 -6.00
N GLY A 72 27.49 -15.89 -4.92
CA GLY A 72 28.74 -15.15 -4.83
C GLY A 72 29.99 -16.03 -4.97
N LEU A 73 29.98 -17.23 -4.37
CA LEU A 73 31.11 -18.17 -4.42
C LEU A 73 31.28 -18.84 -5.79
N THR A 74 30.19 -19.01 -6.55
CA THR A 74 30.17 -19.65 -7.87
C THR A 74 30.35 -18.66 -9.03
N GLY A 75 30.42 -17.37 -8.74
CA GLY A 75 30.56 -16.31 -9.77
C GLY A 75 29.22 -15.88 -10.39
N ALA A 76 28.10 -16.47 -9.97
CA ALA A 76 26.75 -16.17 -10.45
C ALA A 76 26.29 -14.72 -10.21
N ASN A 77 26.87 -14.03 -9.22
CA ASN A 77 26.56 -12.61 -8.93
C ASN A 77 27.46 -11.61 -9.68
N GLY A 78 28.27 -12.09 -10.63
CA GLY A 78 29.18 -11.25 -11.41
C GLY A 78 30.39 -10.75 -10.62
N THR A 79 31.18 -9.89 -11.26
CA THR A 79 32.51 -9.45 -10.78
C THR A 79 32.46 -8.45 -9.63
N SER A 80 31.30 -7.83 -9.38
CA SER A 80 31.13 -6.85 -8.30
C SER A 80 30.95 -7.48 -6.92
N TYR A 81 30.60 -8.78 -6.87
CA TYR A 81 30.46 -9.49 -5.61
C TYR A 81 31.83 -9.81 -5.02
N SER A 82 32.06 -9.48 -3.75
CA SER A 82 33.35 -9.73 -3.10
C SER A 82 33.20 -10.07 -1.60
N GLY A 83 34.32 -10.24 -0.91
CA GLY A 83 34.33 -10.49 0.54
C GLY A 83 33.65 -9.38 1.35
N SER A 84 33.58 -8.14 0.83
CA SER A 84 32.84 -7.05 1.48
C SER A 84 31.33 -7.29 1.53
N CYS A 85 30.79 -8.16 0.67
CA CYS A 85 29.37 -8.48 0.62
C CYS A 85 28.94 -9.48 1.71
N ILE A 86 29.89 -10.16 2.37
CA ILE A 86 29.61 -11.22 3.34
C ILE A 86 28.82 -10.70 4.54
N GLY A 87 29.07 -9.45 4.96
CA GLY A 87 28.39 -8.82 6.09
C GLY A 87 26.87 -8.83 5.99
N CYS A 88 26.33 -8.65 4.77
CA CYS A 88 24.90 -8.67 4.51
C CYS A 88 24.38 -10.03 4.01
N HIS A 89 25.27 -10.93 3.59
CA HIS A 89 24.92 -12.18 2.89
C HIS A 89 25.24 -13.44 3.69
N THR A 90 25.41 -13.30 5.01
CA THR A 90 25.62 -14.39 5.96
C THR A 90 24.92 -14.11 7.29
N VAL A 91 24.80 -15.12 8.14
CA VAL A 91 24.20 -14.98 9.47
C VAL A 91 25.23 -14.46 10.47
N GLY A 92 24.92 -13.34 11.12
CA GLY A 92 25.63 -12.92 12.33
C GLY A 92 27.04 -12.35 12.13
N TYR A 93 27.39 -11.92 10.92
CA TYR A 93 28.72 -11.36 10.64
C TYR A 93 28.95 -10.04 11.42
N ASP A 94 29.77 -10.10 12.46
CA ASP A 94 30.18 -8.93 13.24
C ASP A 94 31.54 -9.17 13.92
N VAL A 95 32.61 -8.70 13.26
CA VAL A 95 34.00 -8.87 13.73
C VAL A 95 34.30 -8.22 15.08
N GLY A 96 33.40 -7.37 15.60
CA GLY A 96 33.52 -6.72 16.90
C GLY A 96 32.98 -7.55 18.07
N VAL A 97 32.27 -8.65 17.81
CA VAL A 97 31.54 -9.40 18.85
C VAL A 97 31.69 -10.91 18.64
N THR A 98 32.03 -11.65 19.69
CA THR A 98 31.95 -13.12 19.68
C THR A 98 30.54 -13.58 20.04
N ASN A 99 29.77 -14.00 19.03
CA ASN A 99 28.36 -14.37 19.11
C ASN A 99 28.03 -15.64 18.30
N ALA A 100 29.05 -16.42 17.93
CA ALA A 100 28.95 -17.61 17.08
C ALA A 100 28.44 -17.31 15.66
N GLY A 101 28.62 -16.07 15.20
CA GLY A 101 28.31 -15.61 13.86
C GLY A 101 29.19 -16.24 12.78
N PHE A 102 28.90 -15.89 11.53
CA PHE A 102 29.63 -16.41 10.38
C PHE A 102 31.14 -16.11 10.47
N ASP A 103 31.52 -14.91 10.91
CA ASP A 103 32.92 -14.49 11.02
C ASP A 103 33.67 -15.25 12.13
N ASP A 104 33.05 -15.45 13.30
CA ASP A 104 33.58 -16.30 14.38
C ASP A 104 33.83 -17.74 13.89
N THR A 105 32.83 -18.29 13.20
CA THR A 105 32.86 -19.68 12.72
C THR A 105 33.87 -19.85 11.58
N ALA A 106 33.94 -18.88 10.66
CA ALA A 106 34.94 -18.84 9.60
C ALA A 106 36.35 -18.77 10.16
N LYS A 107 36.60 -17.90 11.14
CA LYS A 107 37.89 -17.78 11.82
C LYS A 107 38.29 -19.09 12.51
N THR A 108 37.38 -19.69 13.26
CA THR A 108 37.59 -20.98 13.94
C THR A 108 37.88 -22.10 12.96
N ALA A 109 37.17 -22.13 11.84
CA ALA A 109 37.32 -23.13 10.80
C ALA A 109 38.43 -22.81 9.80
N THR A 110 39.26 -21.78 10.05
CA THR A 110 40.34 -21.29 9.17
C THR A 110 39.89 -21.07 7.71
N TRP A 111 38.64 -20.63 7.53
CA TRP A 111 38.09 -20.33 6.23
C TRP A 111 38.28 -18.86 5.86
N THR A 112 38.65 -18.62 4.61
CA THR A 112 38.75 -17.29 4.01
C THR A 112 37.96 -17.23 2.72
N TYR A 113 37.43 -16.05 2.41
CA TYR A 113 36.68 -15.85 1.17
C TYR A 113 37.60 -16.00 -0.06
N PRO A 114 37.22 -16.84 -1.05
CA PRO A 114 38.06 -17.13 -2.21
C PRO A 114 38.05 -15.98 -3.23
N LYS A 115 38.84 -14.93 -2.95
CA LYS A 115 38.89 -13.72 -3.78
C LYS A 115 39.39 -14.03 -5.19
N GLY A 116 38.52 -13.85 -6.19
CA GLY A 116 38.89 -13.99 -7.61
C GLY A 116 38.99 -15.42 -8.12
N ASP A 117 38.74 -16.42 -7.27
CA ASP A 117 38.72 -17.84 -7.63
C ASP A 117 37.29 -18.38 -7.52
N TYR A 118 36.40 -17.84 -8.36
CA TYR A 118 34.98 -18.20 -8.36
C TYR A 118 34.75 -19.36 -9.31
N THR A 119 34.60 -20.55 -8.75
CA THR A 119 34.34 -21.77 -9.51
C THR A 119 32.94 -22.31 -9.21
N PRO A 120 32.27 -22.97 -10.18
CA PRO A 120 30.96 -23.58 -9.95
C PRO A 120 30.95 -24.62 -8.81
N THR A 121 32.12 -25.14 -8.41
CA THR A 121 32.29 -26.13 -7.33
C THR A 121 32.50 -25.55 -5.94
N ASN A 122 32.69 -24.23 -5.81
CA ASN A 122 33.04 -23.62 -4.52
C ASN A 122 31.98 -23.81 -3.43
N TRP A 123 30.69 -23.73 -3.79
CA TRP A 123 29.60 -23.94 -2.84
C TRP A 123 29.59 -25.37 -2.28
N ALA A 124 29.71 -26.37 -3.17
CA ALA A 124 29.80 -27.77 -2.77
C ALA A 124 31.04 -28.01 -1.89
N THR A 125 32.18 -27.43 -2.26
CA THR A 125 33.43 -27.53 -1.50
C THR A 125 33.29 -26.95 -0.11
N LEU A 126 32.71 -25.76 0.04
CA LEU A 126 32.44 -25.15 1.35
C LEU A 126 31.51 -26.04 2.19
N SER A 127 30.43 -26.53 1.58
CA SER A 127 29.42 -27.38 2.25
C SER A 127 30.02 -28.66 2.81
N THR A 128 30.95 -29.30 2.09
CA THR A 128 31.58 -30.56 2.51
C THR A 128 32.77 -30.33 3.43
N SER A 129 33.66 -29.38 3.11
CA SER A 129 34.94 -29.21 3.83
C SER A 129 34.83 -28.39 5.10
N LYS A 130 33.84 -27.47 5.17
CA LYS A 130 33.63 -26.55 6.29
C LYS A 130 32.12 -26.43 6.61
N PRO A 131 31.45 -27.53 6.98
CA PRO A 131 30.00 -27.57 7.15
C PRO A 131 29.48 -26.59 8.21
N THR A 132 30.28 -26.28 9.24
CA THR A 132 29.93 -25.27 10.26
C THR A 132 29.87 -23.85 9.68
N VAL A 133 30.77 -23.50 8.75
CA VAL A 133 30.74 -22.22 8.04
C VAL A 133 29.58 -22.20 7.05
N ALA A 134 29.39 -23.29 6.30
CA ALA A 134 28.29 -23.43 5.36
C ALA A 134 26.92 -23.30 6.04
N ARG A 135 26.80 -23.70 7.31
CA ARG A 135 25.58 -23.60 8.10
C ARG A 135 25.08 -22.16 8.29
N LEU A 136 25.99 -21.19 8.30
CA LEU A 136 25.71 -19.75 8.46
C LEU A 136 25.74 -18.99 7.12
N ALA A 137 25.88 -19.70 5.99
CA ALA A 137 25.94 -19.09 4.66
C ALA A 137 24.57 -18.55 4.21
N GLY A 138 24.55 -17.43 3.48
CA GLY A 138 23.31 -16.85 2.96
C GLY A 138 22.52 -16.04 3.99
N ILE A 139 21.42 -15.44 3.53
CA ILE A 139 20.48 -14.68 4.37
C ILE A 139 19.40 -15.64 4.85
N GLN A 140 19.36 -15.88 6.15
CA GLN A 140 18.51 -16.88 6.78
C GLN A 140 17.51 -16.25 7.74
N CYS A 141 16.70 -17.09 8.40
CA CYS A 141 15.69 -16.67 9.37
C CYS A 141 16.26 -15.73 10.43
N GLU A 142 17.47 -16.01 10.89
CA GLU A 142 18.14 -15.25 11.94
C GLU A 142 18.48 -13.81 11.54
N ASN A 143 18.74 -13.54 10.25
CA ASN A 143 18.95 -12.18 9.76
C ASN A 143 17.70 -11.30 9.90
N CYS A 144 16.50 -11.90 9.95
CA CYS A 144 15.22 -11.19 9.99
C CYS A 144 14.51 -11.31 11.36
N HIS A 145 14.73 -12.41 12.07
CA HIS A 145 14.01 -12.74 13.30
C HIS A 145 14.91 -12.64 14.54
N GLY A 146 16.20 -12.29 14.38
CA GLY A 146 17.19 -12.27 15.47
C GLY A 146 17.76 -13.67 15.76
N PRO A 147 18.63 -13.81 16.77
CA PRO A 147 19.35 -15.06 17.04
C PRO A 147 18.44 -16.20 17.51
N ASN A 148 18.76 -17.43 17.10
CA ASN A 148 18.03 -18.63 17.49
C ASN A 148 18.41 -19.15 18.87
N ASP A 149 19.58 -18.80 19.40
CA ASP A 149 20.01 -19.19 20.74
C ASP A 149 19.83 -18.04 21.73
N GLY A 150 18.58 -17.68 21.96
CA GLY A 150 18.17 -16.64 22.89
C GLY A 150 16.71 -16.78 23.31
N ASP A 151 16.35 -16.11 24.41
CA ASP A 151 15.04 -16.23 25.09
C ASP A 151 13.85 -15.94 24.17
N ALA A 152 14.05 -15.12 23.12
CA ALA A 152 13.01 -14.78 22.16
C ALA A 152 12.61 -15.95 21.24
N HIS A 153 13.49 -16.93 20.97
CA HIS A 153 13.20 -17.96 19.97
C HIS A 153 11.99 -18.82 20.36
N MET A 154 11.90 -19.18 21.64
CA MET A 154 10.80 -19.99 22.17
C MET A 154 9.65 -19.16 22.76
N SER A 155 9.76 -17.83 22.77
CA SER A 155 8.76 -16.96 23.43
C SER A 155 7.38 -17.02 22.77
N ALA A 156 7.31 -17.38 21.49
CA ALA A 156 6.07 -17.56 20.75
C ALA A 156 5.20 -18.73 21.29
N LEU A 157 5.79 -19.68 22.03
CA LEU A 157 5.07 -20.80 22.64
C LEU A 157 4.24 -20.40 23.86
N ALA A 158 4.46 -19.22 24.44
CA ALA A 158 3.66 -18.69 25.54
C ALA A 158 2.19 -18.44 25.16
N GLY A 159 1.89 -18.32 23.85
CA GLY A 159 0.54 -18.22 23.28
C GLY A 159 -0.07 -19.55 22.82
N GLY A 160 0.58 -20.69 23.12
CA GLY A 160 0.19 -22.03 22.67
C GLY A 160 0.84 -22.46 21.35
N MET A 161 0.83 -23.77 21.07
CA MET A 161 1.39 -24.34 19.83
C MET A 161 0.66 -23.77 18.59
N TRP A 162 1.39 -23.66 17.47
CA TRP A 162 0.76 -23.37 16.18
C TRP A 162 -0.30 -24.42 15.87
N SER A 163 -1.54 -23.99 15.70
CA SER A 163 -2.63 -24.83 15.21
C SER A 163 -3.33 -24.08 14.08
N SER A 164 -3.75 -24.81 13.05
CA SER A 164 -4.55 -24.29 11.94
C SER A 164 -5.90 -23.72 12.41
N ALA A 165 -6.34 -24.08 13.61
CA ALA A 165 -7.57 -23.59 14.24
C ALA A 165 -7.39 -22.26 14.98
N ALA A 166 -6.18 -21.91 15.40
CA ALA A 166 -5.94 -20.68 16.14
C ALA A 166 -5.66 -19.49 15.19
N PRO A 167 -6.11 -18.27 15.53
CA PRO A 167 -5.92 -17.09 14.69
C PRO A 167 -4.44 -16.85 14.34
N LYS A 168 -4.14 -16.72 13.03
CA LYS A 168 -2.77 -16.53 12.50
C LYS A 168 -2.17 -15.17 12.89
N TYR A 169 -2.78 -14.10 12.41
CA TYR A 169 -2.32 -12.71 12.52
C TYR A 169 -2.12 -12.14 13.94
N PRO A 170 -2.98 -12.44 14.92
CA PRO A 170 -2.85 -11.91 16.30
C PRO A 170 -1.55 -12.33 16.97
N ARG A 171 -1.16 -13.57 16.71
CA ARG A 171 0.10 -14.15 17.18
C ARG A 171 1.28 -13.50 16.47
N GLU A 172 1.17 -13.20 15.18
CA GLU A 172 2.24 -12.54 14.42
C GLU A 172 2.47 -11.10 14.88
N TYR A 173 1.41 -10.30 15.09
CA TYR A 173 1.53 -8.88 15.44
C TYR A 173 2.08 -8.59 16.85
N THR A 174 2.03 -9.58 17.73
CA THR A 174 2.52 -9.48 19.12
C THR A 174 3.81 -10.28 19.35
N ASN A 175 4.31 -10.98 18.33
CA ASN A 175 5.52 -11.78 18.44
C ASN A 175 6.77 -10.90 18.36
N VAL A 176 7.60 -10.98 19.40
CA VAL A 176 8.85 -10.21 19.53
C VAL A 176 9.89 -10.49 18.45
N ARG A 177 9.76 -11.59 17.70
CA ARG A 177 10.63 -11.93 16.57
C ARG A 177 10.02 -11.60 15.20
N VAL A 178 8.78 -11.12 15.13
CA VAL A 178 8.15 -10.73 13.85
C VAL A 178 8.09 -9.21 13.80
N SER A 179 8.81 -8.62 12.85
CA SER A 179 8.76 -7.19 12.58
C SER A 179 8.25 -6.93 11.17
N TYR A 180 7.41 -5.90 11.05
CA TYR A 180 6.95 -5.37 9.77
C TYR A 180 7.69 -4.09 9.39
N SER A 181 8.59 -3.60 10.23
CA SER A 181 9.32 -2.35 10.00
C SER A 181 10.30 -2.51 8.83
N ALA A 182 10.48 -1.43 8.06
CA ALA A 182 11.38 -1.45 6.90
C ALA A 182 12.87 -1.47 7.30
N GLU A 183 13.19 -1.04 8.51
CA GLU A 183 14.53 -1.05 9.09
C GLU A 183 15.14 -2.45 9.13
N LEU A 184 14.30 -3.49 9.23
CA LEU A 184 14.74 -4.88 9.13
C LEU A 184 15.42 -5.17 7.80
N CYS A 185 14.89 -4.60 6.72
CA CYS A 185 15.46 -4.72 5.38
C CYS A 185 16.63 -3.76 5.19
N ALA A 186 16.58 -2.59 5.84
CA ALA A 186 17.59 -1.53 5.74
C ALA A 186 18.98 -1.98 6.21
N THR A 187 19.07 -2.96 7.11
CA THR A 187 20.36 -3.55 7.55
C THR A 187 21.24 -3.97 6.36
N CYS A 188 20.62 -4.40 5.25
CA CYS A 188 21.32 -4.76 4.03
C CYS A 188 21.00 -3.80 2.87
N HIS A 189 19.74 -3.44 2.69
CA HIS A 189 19.25 -2.68 1.53
C HIS A 189 19.37 -1.15 1.67
N ALA A 190 20.06 -0.67 2.70
CA ALA A 190 20.56 0.70 2.84
C ALA A 190 22.10 0.75 2.94
N SER A 191 22.79 -0.38 2.74
CA SER A 191 24.21 -0.52 3.06
C SER A 191 25.14 -0.01 1.95
N GLY A 192 26.08 0.85 2.36
CA GLY A 192 27.18 1.33 1.55
C GLY A 192 26.75 2.26 0.41
N THR A 193 27.61 2.39 -0.60
CA THR A 193 27.38 3.25 -1.78
C THR A 193 26.63 2.54 -2.91
N GLY A 194 26.18 1.30 -2.71
CA GLY A 194 25.59 0.45 -3.75
C GLY A 194 24.09 0.15 -3.58
N HIS A 195 23.58 0.14 -2.34
CA HIS A 195 22.23 -0.34 -2.01
C HIS A 195 21.36 0.79 -1.48
N HIS A 196 20.42 1.26 -2.31
CA HIS A 196 19.64 2.47 -2.03
C HIS A 196 18.13 2.24 -1.95
N LEU A 197 17.67 0.99 -2.01
CA LEU A 197 16.24 0.67 -2.03
C LEU A 197 15.50 1.25 -0.82
N TYR A 198 16.11 1.15 0.37
CA TYR A 198 15.52 1.73 1.58
C TYR A 198 15.46 3.26 1.51
N SER A 199 16.55 3.92 1.08
CA SER A 199 16.59 5.37 0.95
C SER A 199 15.62 5.90 -0.10
N GLU A 200 15.42 5.17 -1.20
CA GLU A 200 14.43 5.48 -2.23
C GLU A 200 13.00 5.33 -1.70
N TRP A 201 12.70 4.20 -1.05
CA TRP A 201 11.39 3.94 -0.43
C TRP A 201 11.04 4.99 0.64
N ASN A 202 12.03 5.44 1.41
CA ASN A 202 11.81 6.39 2.50
C ASN A 202 11.48 7.81 2.02
N THR A 203 11.47 8.05 0.70
CA THR A 203 11.16 9.38 0.16
C THR A 203 9.66 9.71 0.27
N THR A 204 9.37 10.93 0.73
CA THR A 204 8.01 11.51 0.76
C THR A 204 7.95 12.80 -0.07
N ASN A 205 6.75 13.21 -0.47
CA ASN A 205 6.55 14.51 -1.12
C ASN A 205 6.67 15.65 -0.09
N ALA A 206 6.54 16.90 -0.55
CA ALA A 206 6.62 18.09 0.33
C ALA A 206 5.59 18.09 1.48
N ALA A 207 4.46 17.40 1.31
CA ALA A 207 3.42 17.24 2.33
C ALA A 207 3.64 16.02 3.25
N GLY A 208 4.76 15.30 3.12
CA GLY A 208 5.07 14.11 3.93
C GLY A 208 4.27 12.86 3.51
N VAL A 209 3.71 12.83 2.31
CA VAL A 209 2.94 11.70 1.76
C VAL A 209 3.86 10.78 0.94
N GLY A 210 3.72 9.48 1.15
CA GLY A 210 4.49 8.42 0.50
C GLY A 210 4.22 7.07 1.17
N HIS A 211 4.76 5.97 0.61
CA HIS A 211 4.58 4.63 1.20
C HIS A 211 5.24 4.49 2.58
N SER A 212 6.29 5.26 2.87
CA SER A 212 6.94 5.36 4.18
C SER A 212 6.22 6.28 5.17
N SER A 213 5.11 6.92 4.79
CA SER A 213 4.45 7.93 5.62
C SER A 213 3.78 7.30 6.85
N ARG A 214 4.41 7.49 8.02
CA ARG A 214 3.85 7.02 9.30
C ARG A 214 2.55 7.72 9.67
N LYS A 215 2.34 8.95 9.20
CA LYS A 215 1.07 9.68 9.37
C LYS A 215 -0.10 8.87 8.80
N GLY A 216 0.04 8.33 7.59
CA GLY A 216 -0.99 7.50 6.97
C GLY A 216 -1.31 6.22 7.77
N ALA A 217 -0.28 5.60 8.34
CA ALA A 217 -0.45 4.41 9.18
C ALA A 217 -1.18 4.72 10.50
N LEU A 218 -0.83 5.82 11.15
CA LEU A 218 -1.44 6.25 12.40
C LEU A 218 -2.90 6.70 12.22
N ASP A 219 -3.17 7.48 11.17
CA ASP A 219 -4.50 8.06 10.97
C ASP A 219 -5.51 7.03 10.42
N TYR A 220 -5.03 6.11 9.58
CA TYR A 220 -5.93 5.22 8.82
C TYR A 220 -5.66 3.73 9.06
N GLY A 221 -4.44 3.34 9.41
CA GLY A 221 -4.03 1.94 9.52
C GLY A 221 -4.58 1.23 10.76
N ALA A 222 -4.54 1.90 11.91
CA ALA A 222 -4.96 1.35 13.20
C ALA A 222 -6.07 2.20 13.85
N ARG A 223 -7.01 1.55 14.54
CA ARG A 223 -8.08 2.20 15.30
C ARG A 223 -8.44 1.37 16.54
N ALA A 224 -8.54 2.04 17.70
CA ALA A 224 -8.96 1.44 18.97
C ALA A 224 -8.19 0.15 19.36
N GLY A 225 -6.86 0.15 19.16
CA GLY A 225 -5.99 -0.99 19.52
C GLY A 225 -6.10 -2.20 18.59
N SER A 226 -6.63 -2.00 17.39
CA SER A 226 -6.72 -3.00 16.32
C SER A 226 -6.43 -2.38 14.95
N LEU A 227 -6.23 -3.20 13.92
CA LEU A 227 -6.28 -2.76 12.53
C LEU A 227 -7.66 -2.17 12.20
N ASN A 228 -7.66 -1.08 11.43
CA ASN A 228 -8.88 -0.59 10.79
C ASN A 228 -9.28 -1.56 9.68
N ASN A 229 -10.49 -2.11 9.74
CA ASN A 229 -10.92 -3.16 8.82
C ASN A 229 -11.05 -2.70 7.36
N HIS A 230 -11.32 -1.41 7.14
CA HIS A 230 -11.52 -0.85 5.82
C HIS A 230 -10.22 -0.22 5.32
N CYS A 231 -9.64 0.69 6.09
CA CYS A 231 -8.48 1.49 5.68
C CYS A 231 -7.15 0.77 5.92
N GLY A 232 -7.06 -0.08 6.96
CA GLY A 232 -5.85 -0.82 7.30
C GLY A 232 -5.37 -1.78 6.21
N ARG A 233 -6.26 -2.17 5.29
CA ARG A 233 -5.94 -2.95 4.08
C ARG A 233 -4.80 -2.36 3.27
N CYS A 234 -4.75 -1.03 3.16
CA CYS A 234 -3.86 -0.32 2.24
C CYS A 234 -3.00 0.74 2.95
N HIS A 235 -3.24 0.99 4.24
CA HIS A 235 -2.52 2.00 5.03
C HIS A 235 -1.72 1.42 6.19
N ALA A 236 -1.64 0.08 6.33
CA ALA A 236 -0.74 -0.57 7.28
C ALA A 236 -0.09 -1.78 6.63
N ALA A 237 1.23 -1.99 6.80
CA ALA A 237 1.91 -3.18 6.26
C ALA A 237 1.28 -4.48 6.80
N GLN A 238 1.01 -4.53 8.11
CA GLN A 238 0.33 -5.65 8.76
C GLN A 238 -1.01 -5.95 8.08
N GLY A 239 -1.84 -4.91 7.93
CA GLY A 239 -3.16 -5.03 7.32
C GLY A 239 -3.09 -5.44 5.85
N TYR A 240 -2.11 -4.95 5.10
CA TYR A 240 -1.92 -5.34 3.70
C TYR A 240 -1.47 -6.81 3.56
N VAL A 241 -0.57 -7.32 4.40
CA VAL A 241 -0.18 -8.74 4.36
C VAL A 241 -1.38 -9.64 4.64
N GLN A 242 -2.23 -9.27 5.59
CA GLN A 242 -3.50 -9.97 5.82
C GLN A 242 -4.45 -9.85 4.63
N TYR A 243 -4.58 -8.65 4.07
CA TYR A 243 -5.45 -8.40 2.93
C TYR A 243 -5.00 -9.16 1.67
N ALA A 244 -3.70 -9.27 1.43
CA ALA A 244 -3.16 -9.98 0.29
C ALA A 244 -3.56 -11.47 0.30
N GLU A 245 -3.51 -12.12 1.45
CA GLU A 245 -3.99 -13.50 1.61
C GLU A 245 -5.51 -13.59 1.45
N GLN A 246 -6.25 -12.61 1.97
CA GLN A 246 -7.71 -12.53 1.81
C GLN A 246 -8.11 -12.36 0.33
N LEU A 247 -7.38 -11.54 -0.42
CA LEU A 247 -7.56 -11.33 -1.85
C LEU A 247 -7.27 -12.61 -2.66
N LYS A 248 -6.17 -13.31 -2.35
CA LYS A 248 -5.86 -14.62 -2.96
C LYS A 248 -6.95 -15.66 -2.69
N ALA A 249 -7.65 -15.54 -1.57
CA ALA A 249 -8.81 -16.38 -1.23
C ALA A 249 -10.13 -15.91 -1.87
N GLY A 250 -10.12 -14.90 -2.75
CA GLY A 250 -11.29 -14.42 -3.47
C GLY A 250 -12.19 -13.47 -2.69
N ASN A 251 -11.70 -12.88 -1.59
CA ASN A 251 -12.47 -11.97 -0.75
C ASN A 251 -11.88 -10.53 -0.77
N PRO A 252 -12.40 -9.65 -1.65
CA PRO A 252 -11.99 -8.24 -1.72
C PRO A 252 -12.66 -7.32 -0.70
N GLY A 253 -13.49 -7.87 0.20
CA GLY A 253 -14.21 -7.11 1.21
C GLY A 253 -13.31 -6.49 2.27
N ASN A 254 -13.94 -5.91 3.30
CA ASN A 254 -13.22 -5.43 4.48
C ASN A 254 -12.36 -6.56 5.08
N LEU A 255 -11.26 -6.19 5.75
CA LEU A 255 -10.46 -7.17 6.47
C LEU A 255 -11.35 -7.92 7.44
N ALA A 256 -11.24 -9.25 7.39
CA ALA A 256 -11.76 -10.13 8.42
C ALA A 256 -10.94 -9.97 9.71
N VAL A 257 -11.14 -8.85 10.40
CA VAL A 257 -10.64 -8.63 11.76
C VAL A 257 -11.57 -9.34 12.74
N SER A 258 -11.43 -10.67 12.89
CA SER A 258 -11.97 -11.33 14.09
C SER A 258 -11.23 -10.81 15.32
N GLY A 259 -11.83 -10.89 16.52
CA GLY A 259 -11.47 -10.23 17.80
C GLY A 259 -10.05 -10.44 18.34
N THR A 260 -9.06 -10.25 17.49
CA THR A 260 -7.68 -10.69 17.58
C THR A 260 -6.74 -9.93 16.60
N ALA A 261 -7.21 -9.01 15.74
CA ALA A 261 -6.34 -7.89 15.33
C ALA A 261 -5.98 -6.95 16.50
N ALA A 262 -6.50 -7.25 17.71
CA ALA A 262 -5.98 -6.83 19.00
C ALA A 262 -4.46 -7.03 19.05
N GLY A 263 -3.72 -5.93 19.16
CA GLY A 263 -2.26 -5.96 19.19
C GLY A 263 -1.62 -5.00 18.21
N VAL A 264 -2.32 -4.57 17.15
CA VAL A 264 -1.87 -3.42 16.35
C VAL A 264 -2.36 -2.13 17.00
N THR A 265 -1.43 -1.34 17.50
CA THR A 265 -1.65 -0.06 18.17
C THR A 265 -0.98 1.06 17.39
N ALA A 266 -1.18 2.30 17.82
CA ALA A 266 -0.41 3.44 17.31
C ALA A 266 1.12 3.26 17.51
N ASP A 267 1.53 2.48 18.51
CA ASP A 267 2.95 2.29 18.83
C ASP A 267 3.65 1.34 17.83
N ASN A 268 2.94 0.36 17.26
CA ASN A 268 3.54 -0.67 16.39
C ASN A 268 2.94 -0.77 14.97
N VAL A 269 1.95 0.05 14.61
CA VAL A 269 1.44 0.10 13.24
C VAL A 269 2.54 0.63 12.31
N GLU A 270 2.83 -0.13 11.27
CA GLU A 270 3.86 0.22 10.29
C GLU A 270 3.21 0.80 9.02
N PRO A 271 3.85 1.76 8.34
CA PRO A 271 3.41 2.23 7.03
C PRO A 271 3.57 1.12 5.99
N ILE A 272 3.39 1.41 4.70
CA ILE A 272 3.56 0.38 3.66
C ILE A 272 5.06 0.15 3.43
N THR A 273 5.61 -0.85 4.14
CA THR A 273 7.01 -1.24 4.12
C THR A 273 7.31 -2.31 3.06
N CYS A 274 8.57 -2.74 2.97
CA CYS A 274 9.02 -3.77 2.04
C CYS A 274 8.21 -5.08 2.15
N SER A 275 7.86 -5.48 3.37
CA SER A 275 7.12 -6.72 3.66
C SER A 275 5.66 -6.69 3.19
N ALA A 276 5.10 -5.50 2.94
CA ALA A 276 3.79 -5.36 2.33
C ALA A 276 3.82 -5.93 0.91
N CYS A 277 4.75 -5.47 0.06
CA CYS A 277 4.82 -5.86 -1.34
C CYS A 277 5.57 -7.18 -1.59
N HIS A 278 6.59 -7.46 -0.79
CA HIS A 278 7.47 -8.62 -0.94
C HIS A 278 7.23 -9.66 0.15
N ASP A 279 7.15 -10.93 -0.24
CA ASP A 279 7.17 -12.05 0.70
C ASP A 279 8.58 -12.63 0.80
N ALA A 280 9.32 -12.23 1.83
CA ALA A 280 10.70 -12.67 2.05
C ALA A 280 10.87 -14.20 2.17
N HIS A 281 9.78 -14.93 2.43
CA HIS A 281 9.81 -16.39 2.55
C HIS A 281 9.55 -17.12 1.24
N GLU A 282 9.05 -16.48 0.19
CA GLU A 282 8.51 -17.20 -0.98
C GLU A 282 8.94 -16.59 -2.32
N LYS A 283 9.30 -17.46 -3.29
CA LYS A 283 9.73 -17.08 -4.64
C LYS A 283 8.77 -17.61 -5.72
N ASN A 284 7.46 -17.46 -5.51
CA ASN A 284 6.48 -17.84 -6.53
C ASN A 284 6.41 -16.84 -7.69
N ASN A 285 6.69 -15.57 -7.39
CA ASN A 285 6.64 -14.48 -8.35
C ASN A 285 8.01 -13.81 -8.49
N PRO A 286 8.27 -13.16 -9.64
CA PRO A 286 9.46 -12.32 -9.81
C PRO A 286 9.62 -11.35 -8.64
N ASN A 287 10.87 -11.18 -8.19
CA ASN A 287 11.21 -10.31 -7.07
C ASN A 287 10.44 -10.62 -5.77
N GLN A 288 9.89 -11.83 -5.61
CA GLN A 288 9.11 -12.25 -4.44
C GLN A 288 7.86 -11.40 -4.19
N LEU A 289 7.29 -10.80 -5.23
CA LEU A 289 6.05 -10.01 -5.11
C LEU A 289 4.87 -10.88 -4.68
N ARG A 290 3.92 -10.31 -3.93
CA ARG A 290 2.71 -11.05 -3.53
C ARG A 290 1.77 -11.31 -4.70
N PHE A 291 1.75 -10.40 -5.68
CA PHE A 291 0.95 -10.48 -6.89
C PHE A 291 1.80 -10.25 -8.14
N TYR A 292 1.53 -11.02 -9.19
CA TYR A 292 2.15 -10.89 -10.51
C TYR A 292 1.20 -11.43 -11.58
N GLY A 293 1.25 -10.87 -12.79
CA GLY A 293 0.41 -11.28 -13.90
C GLY A 293 -0.95 -10.62 -13.82
N ASN A 294 -1.95 -11.32 -13.28
CA ASN A 294 -3.30 -10.78 -13.13
C ASN A 294 -3.50 -10.20 -11.72
N THR A 295 -4.40 -9.23 -11.59
CA THR A 295 -4.95 -8.92 -10.27
C THR A 295 -5.96 -10.00 -9.86
N PRO A 296 -6.14 -10.26 -8.55
CA PRO A 296 -7.39 -10.86 -8.08
C PRO A 296 -8.57 -9.91 -8.33
N MET A 297 -9.79 -10.37 -8.08
CA MET A 297 -10.96 -9.48 -7.99
C MET A 297 -10.66 -8.34 -7.01
N LEU A 298 -10.65 -7.11 -7.50
CA LEU A 298 -10.33 -5.93 -6.71
C LEU A 298 -11.57 -5.46 -5.94
N ALA A 299 -11.34 -4.69 -4.87
CA ALA A 299 -12.42 -4.05 -4.14
C ALA A 299 -13.24 -3.09 -5.02
N SER A 300 -12.67 -2.59 -6.12
CA SER A 300 -13.34 -1.80 -7.16
C SER A 300 -14.27 -2.59 -8.08
N GLY A 301 -14.40 -3.91 -7.96
CA GLY A 301 -15.40 -4.68 -8.72
C GLY A 301 -14.90 -5.38 -9.97
N PHE A 302 -13.62 -5.26 -10.32
CA PHE A 302 -13.10 -5.84 -11.55
C PHE A 302 -11.69 -6.41 -11.37
N GLU A 303 -11.26 -7.20 -12.36
CA GLU A 303 -9.92 -7.74 -12.48
C GLU A 303 -9.17 -7.06 -13.63
N VAL A 304 -7.84 -7.01 -13.53
CA VAL A 304 -6.95 -6.60 -14.61
C VAL A 304 -6.06 -7.78 -14.98
N HIS A 305 -6.12 -8.20 -16.24
CA HIS A 305 -5.32 -9.31 -16.75
C HIS A 305 -4.05 -8.79 -17.42
N GLY A 306 -2.94 -9.54 -17.26
CA GLY A 306 -1.66 -9.20 -17.89
C GLY A 306 -0.99 -7.93 -17.34
N ALA A 307 -1.30 -7.51 -16.12
CA ALA A 307 -0.69 -6.35 -15.46
C ALA A 307 0.80 -6.55 -15.08
N GLY A 308 1.31 -7.78 -15.12
CA GLY A 308 2.69 -8.11 -14.75
C GLY A 308 2.95 -7.75 -13.28
N LYS A 309 4.09 -7.12 -12.98
CA LYS A 309 4.39 -6.65 -11.61
C LYS A 309 3.45 -5.52 -11.14
N GLY A 310 2.82 -4.77 -12.04
CA GLY A 310 1.84 -3.73 -11.70
C GLY A 310 0.59 -4.28 -10.99
N ALA A 311 0.31 -5.59 -11.10
CA ALA A 311 -0.75 -6.25 -10.34
C ALA A 311 -0.63 -5.98 -8.83
N GLN A 312 0.59 -5.91 -8.29
CA GLN A 312 0.87 -5.57 -6.90
C GLN A 312 0.31 -4.20 -6.51
N CYS A 313 0.56 -3.17 -7.34
CA CYS A 313 0.14 -1.79 -7.10
C CYS A 313 -1.39 -1.65 -7.15
N MET A 314 -2.01 -2.34 -8.10
CA MET A 314 -3.45 -2.26 -8.38
C MET A 314 -4.32 -2.78 -7.22
N THR A 315 -3.78 -3.63 -6.33
CA THR A 315 -4.51 -4.15 -5.16
C THR A 315 -4.89 -3.06 -4.14
N CYS A 316 -4.16 -1.95 -4.10
CA CYS A 316 -4.44 -0.80 -3.22
C CYS A 316 -4.96 0.41 -3.97
N HIS A 317 -4.42 0.67 -5.17
CA HIS A 317 -4.71 1.84 -5.99
C HIS A 317 -5.96 1.66 -6.86
N ASN A 318 -7.10 1.38 -6.22
CA ASN A 318 -8.42 1.32 -6.85
C ASN A 318 -9.52 1.96 -5.97
N SER A 319 -10.72 2.20 -6.52
CA SER A 319 -11.84 2.93 -5.87
C SER A 319 -12.60 2.19 -4.75
N ARG A 320 -12.31 0.91 -4.49
CA ARG A 320 -12.73 0.05 -3.35
C ARG A 320 -14.23 -0.14 -3.04
N ASN A 321 -15.15 0.51 -3.76
CA ASN A 321 -16.60 0.45 -3.53
C ASN A 321 -17.36 -0.46 -4.52
N GLY A 322 -16.66 -1.26 -5.31
CA GLY A 322 -17.27 -2.06 -6.38
C GLY A 322 -17.53 -3.52 -6.04
N THR A 323 -17.25 -3.97 -4.82
CA THR A 323 -17.60 -5.33 -4.37
C THR A 323 -18.10 -5.35 -2.94
N TYR A 324 -18.99 -6.29 -2.65
CA TYR A 324 -19.27 -6.69 -1.26
C TYR A 324 -19.54 -8.18 -1.14
N VAL A 325 -19.13 -8.75 -0.01
CA VAL A 325 -19.42 -10.14 0.34
C VAL A 325 -20.73 -10.17 1.12
N LEU A 326 -21.75 -10.80 0.56
CA LEU A 326 -23.07 -10.94 1.17
C LEU A 326 -23.43 -12.42 1.25
N SER A 327 -23.60 -12.94 2.46
CA SER A 327 -23.89 -14.36 2.73
C SER A 327 -22.87 -15.32 2.08
N GLY A 328 -21.59 -14.95 2.05
CA GLY A 328 -20.51 -15.77 1.49
C GLY A 328 -20.32 -15.69 -0.03
N ALA A 329 -21.19 -14.97 -0.75
CA ALA A 329 -21.03 -14.70 -2.17
C ALA A 329 -20.49 -13.27 -2.40
N THR A 330 -19.42 -13.14 -3.17
CA THR A 330 -18.94 -11.84 -3.66
C THR A 330 -19.92 -11.34 -4.71
N LYS A 331 -20.44 -10.14 -4.49
CA LYS A 331 -21.30 -9.47 -5.47
C LYS A 331 -20.61 -8.23 -6.05
N THR A 332 -20.85 -8.10 -7.36
CA THR A 332 -20.50 -7.07 -8.34
C THR A 332 -21.19 -5.70 -8.24
N TYR A 333 -20.54 -4.56 -7.96
CA TYR A 333 -21.18 -3.22 -8.00
C TYR A 333 -20.36 -2.19 -8.75
N LEU A 334 -20.31 -2.34 -10.07
CA LEU A 334 -19.62 -1.37 -10.89
C LEU A 334 -20.38 -0.04 -10.88
N HIS A 335 -19.63 1.05 -10.77
CA HIS A 335 -20.19 2.39 -10.89
C HIS A 335 -20.24 2.77 -12.38
N GLU A 336 -20.99 1.98 -13.15
CA GLU A 336 -21.10 2.05 -14.62
C GLU A 336 -22.57 2.04 -15.05
N ASP A 337 -22.89 2.62 -16.21
CA ASP A 337 -24.30 2.75 -16.68
C ASP A 337 -25.00 1.41 -16.91
N VAL A 338 -24.23 0.41 -17.34
CA VAL A 338 -24.74 -0.93 -17.71
C VAL A 338 -24.89 -1.85 -16.51
N GLU A 339 -24.55 -1.40 -15.31
CA GLU A 339 -24.67 -2.21 -14.09
C GLU A 339 -26.14 -2.46 -13.75
N THR A 340 -26.50 -3.74 -13.63
CA THR A 340 -27.91 -4.17 -13.53
C THR A 340 -28.44 -4.19 -12.11
N TYR A 341 -27.57 -4.32 -11.10
CA TYR A 341 -28.05 -4.55 -9.73
C TYR A 341 -28.89 -3.40 -9.15
N ASN A 342 -28.55 -2.15 -9.48
CA ASN A 342 -29.29 -0.97 -9.02
C ASN A 342 -29.80 -0.11 -10.20
N GLY A 343 -30.08 -0.75 -11.34
CA GLY A 343 -30.54 -0.07 -12.55
C GLY A 343 -29.61 1.07 -13.02
N GLY A 344 -28.30 0.88 -12.86
CA GLY A 344 -27.28 1.89 -13.19
C GLY A 344 -27.27 3.12 -12.28
N ALA A 345 -27.99 3.14 -11.15
CA ALA A 345 -27.94 4.22 -10.17
C ALA A 345 -26.86 3.95 -9.11
N PRO A 346 -26.15 4.99 -8.63
CA PRO A 346 -25.27 4.87 -7.47
C PRO A 346 -25.99 4.23 -6.27
N PRO A 347 -25.34 3.30 -5.55
CA PRO A 347 -25.93 2.68 -4.34
C PRO A 347 -26.00 3.63 -3.15
N GLY A 348 -25.32 4.78 -3.25
CA GLY A 348 -25.27 5.82 -2.23
C GLY A 348 -24.56 7.07 -2.75
N TYR A 349 -24.26 8.00 -1.84
CA TYR A 349 -23.57 9.26 -2.13
C TYR A 349 -22.05 9.16 -2.00
N SER A 350 -21.50 7.94 -1.95
CA SER A 350 -20.06 7.72 -1.81
C SER A 350 -19.30 8.32 -2.99
N ALA A 351 -18.17 8.95 -2.71
CA ALA A 351 -17.17 9.25 -3.72
C ALA A 351 -16.29 8.00 -3.97
N PRO A 352 -15.66 7.84 -5.15
CA PRO A 352 -14.59 6.89 -5.31
C PRO A 352 -13.45 7.24 -4.36
N HIS A 353 -12.74 6.21 -3.88
CA HIS A 353 -11.54 6.46 -3.09
C HIS A 353 -10.49 7.24 -3.90
N MET A 354 -9.79 8.17 -3.25
CA MET A 354 -8.73 9.05 -3.77
C MET A 354 -7.49 8.33 -4.37
N ALA A 355 -7.53 7.00 -4.50
CA ALA A 355 -6.52 6.20 -5.16
C ALA A 355 -7.15 5.43 -6.33
N ALA A 356 -7.81 6.12 -7.26
CA ALA A 356 -8.58 5.49 -8.33
C ALA A 356 -7.75 5.17 -9.59
N GLN A 357 -6.41 5.05 -9.46
CA GLN A 357 -5.51 4.91 -10.60
C GLN A 357 -5.85 3.69 -11.47
N THR A 358 -6.14 2.55 -10.85
CA THR A 358 -6.46 1.31 -11.58
C THR A 358 -7.78 1.44 -12.33
N ASP A 359 -8.78 2.12 -11.76
CA ASP A 359 -10.09 2.36 -12.39
C ASP A 359 -9.93 3.18 -13.68
N VAL A 360 -9.20 4.29 -13.62
CA VAL A 360 -8.92 5.13 -14.80
C VAL A 360 -8.03 4.39 -15.80
N PHE A 361 -6.97 3.72 -15.34
CA PHE A 361 -6.09 2.93 -16.20
C PHE A 361 -6.84 1.81 -16.94
N ALA A 362 -7.75 1.11 -16.26
CA ALA A 362 -8.55 0.03 -16.83
C ALA A 362 -9.78 0.52 -17.62
N GLY A 363 -10.14 1.81 -17.52
CA GLY A 363 -11.33 2.37 -18.15
C GLY A 363 -12.64 1.89 -17.51
N ARG A 364 -12.67 1.79 -16.18
CA ARG A 364 -13.78 1.22 -15.39
C ARG A 364 -14.38 2.23 -14.42
N ASN A 365 -15.56 1.88 -13.89
CA ASN A 365 -16.25 2.63 -12.83
C ASN A 365 -16.52 4.10 -13.16
N ALA A 366 -17.00 4.37 -14.37
CA ALA A 366 -17.52 5.69 -14.74
C ALA A 366 -18.93 5.60 -15.32
N TYR A 367 -19.72 6.64 -15.05
CA TYR A 367 -21.05 6.83 -15.60
C TYR A 367 -21.04 7.65 -16.91
N PHE A 368 -22.16 7.61 -17.63
CA PHE A 368 -22.47 8.34 -18.87
C PHE A 368 -21.70 7.94 -20.12
N ILE A 369 -20.91 6.88 -20.06
CA ILE A 369 -20.10 6.39 -21.19
C ILE A 369 -20.72 5.19 -21.91
N GLY A 370 -21.87 4.70 -21.44
CA GLY A 370 -22.66 3.66 -22.11
C GLY A 370 -22.12 2.23 -21.95
N GLY A 371 -21.14 2.01 -21.07
CA GLY A 371 -20.54 0.70 -20.82
C GLY A 371 -19.15 0.81 -20.20
N THR A 372 -18.36 -0.25 -20.35
CA THR A 372 -16.94 -0.25 -19.98
C THR A 372 -16.13 0.60 -20.97
N GLY A 373 -15.28 1.49 -20.46
CA GLY A 373 -14.35 2.26 -21.25
C GLY A 373 -13.19 1.42 -21.81
N THR A 374 -12.39 2.03 -22.67
CA THR A 374 -11.18 1.37 -23.19
C THR A 374 -10.06 1.43 -22.16
N ILE A 375 -9.37 0.31 -21.95
CA ILE A 375 -8.12 0.27 -21.18
C ILE A 375 -7.08 1.22 -21.79
N SER A 376 -6.21 1.73 -20.94
CA SER A 376 -5.09 2.57 -21.35
C SER A 376 -4.22 1.91 -22.41
N LYS A 377 -3.76 2.69 -23.39
CA LYS A 377 -2.75 2.23 -24.35
C LYS A 377 -1.42 1.90 -23.68
N HIS A 378 -1.12 2.53 -22.54
CA HIS A 378 0.06 2.23 -21.73
C HIS A 378 -0.01 0.87 -21.02
N ALA A 379 -1.14 0.15 -21.10
CA ALA A 379 -1.18 -1.28 -20.74
C ALA A 379 -0.27 -2.16 -21.61
N SER A 380 0.23 -1.63 -22.73
CA SER A 380 1.24 -2.29 -23.57
C SER A 380 2.67 -2.19 -23.03
N ILE A 381 2.90 -1.39 -21.98
CA ILE A 381 4.20 -1.29 -21.31
C ILE A 381 4.34 -2.51 -20.39
N GLU A 382 5.47 -3.22 -20.52
CA GLU A 382 5.79 -4.35 -19.64
C GLU A 382 5.66 -3.96 -18.17
N ASP A 383 5.02 -4.84 -17.38
CA ASP A 383 4.75 -4.63 -15.96
C ASP A 383 3.91 -3.39 -15.59
N THR A 384 3.27 -2.75 -16.58
CA THR A 384 2.31 -1.65 -16.43
C THR A 384 2.80 -0.53 -15.49
N CYS A 385 2.26 -0.44 -14.27
CA CYS A 385 2.61 0.59 -13.28
C CYS A 385 4.12 0.58 -12.99
N VAL A 386 4.71 -0.60 -12.81
CA VAL A 386 6.13 -0.77 -12.49
C VAL A 386 7.02 -0.36 -13.66
N GLY A 387 6.53 -0.51 -14.90
CA GLY A 387 7.23 -0.05 -16.10
C GLY A 387 7.54 1.44 -16.07
N CYS A 388 6.57 2.28 -15.70
CA CYS A 388 6.77 3.74 -15.63
C CYS A 388 7.31 4.23 -14.29
N HIS A 389 6.74 3.75 -13.19
CA HIS A 389 7.00 4.28 -11.85
C HIS A 389 8.28 3.75 -11.20
N MET A 390 8.87 2.68 -11.76
CA MET A 390 10.11 2.08 -11.26
C MET A 390 11.13 1.91 -12.38
N ALA A 391 10.87 1.04 -13.37
CA ALA A 391 11.88 0.66 -14.36
C ALA A 391 12.37 1.85 -15.22
N ASN A 392 11.45 2.74 -15.60
CA ASN A 392 11.75 3.95 -16.37
C ASN A 392 11.72 5.22 -15.52
N ASN A 393 11.81 5.11 -14.19
CA ASN A 393 11.79 6.30 -13.34
C ASN A 393 12.99 7.20 -13.69
N PRO A 394 12.77 8.50 -14.00
CA PRO A 394 13.86 9.41 -14.37
C PRO A 394 14.75 9.84 -13.20
N SER A 395 14.35 9.58 -11.96
CA SER A 395 15.23 9.78 -10.81
C SER A 395 16.29 8.70 -10.75
N THR A 396 17.49 9.07 -10.32
CA THR A 396 18.65 8.18 -10.25
C THR A 396 19.36 8.33 -8.93
N HIS A 397 20.02 7.27 -8.49
CA HIS A 397 20.99 7.26 -7.41
C HIS A 397 22.34 6.77 -7.92
N LEU A 398 23.40 6.96 -7.14
CA LEU A 398 24.71 6.37 -7.44
C LEU A 398 24.76 4.96 -6.86
N SER A 399 24.74 3.92 -7.69
CA SER A 399 24.99 2.53 -7.28
C SER A 399 26.40 2.14 -7.70
N HIS A 400 27.25 1.82 -6.72
CA HIS A 400 28.66 1.42 -6.95
C HIS A 400 29.45 2.41 -7.83
N GLY A 401 29.19 3.71 -7.64
CA GLY A 401 29.86 4.78 -8.37
C GLY A 401 29.26 5.09 -9.75
N THR A 402 28.19 4.41 -10.16
CA THR A 402 27.51 4.64 -11.45
C THR A 402 26.07 5.07 -11.21
N ALA A 403 25.56 6.02 -12.01
CA ALA A 403 24.16 6.43 -11.92
C ALA A 403 23.24 5.29 -12.38
N ASN A 404 22.22 4.99 -11.58
CA ASN A 404 21.25 3.92 -11.82
C ASN A 404 19.83 4.48 -11.56
N PRO A 405 18.82 4.19 -12.41
CA PRO A 405 17.44 4.56 -12.14
C PRO A 405 16.94 4.09 -10.77
N ASN A 406 16.16 4.94 -10.12
CA ASN A 406 15.46 4.60 -8.90
C ASN A 406 14.37 3.57 -9.22
N SER A 407 14.25 2.58 -8.35
CA SER A 407 13.23 1.53 -8.47
C SER A 407 12.21 1.56 -7.33
N HIS A 408 12.50 2.22 -6.21
CA HIS A 408 11.62 2.28 -5.03
C HIS A 408 11.23 3.72 -4.64
N GLU A 409 11.57 4.70 -5.48
CA GLU A 409 10.90 6.00 -5.50
C GLU A 409 9.68 5.87 -6.45
N PHE A 410 8.52 5.47 -5.93
CA PHE A 410 7.36 5.15 -6.79
C PHE A 410 6.70 6.38 -7.45
N ARG A 411 7.03 7.58 -6.99
CA ARG A 411 6.57 8.82 -7.60
C ARG A 411 7.45 9.19 -8.79
N ILE A 412 6.87 9.89 -9.74
CA ILE A 412 7.66 10.65 -10.72
C ILE A 412 7.84 12.05 -10.15
N ALA A 413 9.09 12.47 -9.95
CA ALA A 413 9.38 13.80 -9.45
C ALA A 413 8.82 14.89 -10.39
N GLU A 414 8.35 15.99 -9.81
CA GLU A 414 7.83 17.13 -10.56
C GLU A 414 8.87 17.62 -11.59
N GLY A 415 8.40 17.98 -12.79
CA GLY A 415 9.26 18.38 -13.91
C GLY A 415 10.01 17.25 -14.62
N LYS A 416 9.94 15.99 -14.14
CA LYS A 416 10.57 14.84 -14.81
C LYS A 416 9.65 14.04 -15.73
N MET A 417 8.38 14.42 -15.86
CA MET A 417 7.40 13.71 -16.70
C MET A 417 7.85 13.62 -18.16
N GLY A 418 8.34 14.73 -18.75
CA GLY A 418 8.86 14.72 -20.12
C GLY A 418 10.02 13.73 -20.32
N THR A 419 10.89 13.60 -19.32
CA THR A 419 11.98 12.61 -19.35
C THR A 419 11.45 11.18 -19.28
N LEU A 420 10.41 10.93 -18.48
CA LEU A 420 9.74 9.62 -18.44
C LEU A 420 9.18 9.26 -19.82
N CYS A 421 8.42 10.18 -20.43
CA CYS A 421 7.80 9.96 -21.74
C CYS A 421 8.84 9.71 -22.85
N ALA A 422 9.99 10.39 -22.77
CA ALA A 422 11.07 10.29 -23.76
C ALA A 422 11.75 8.90 -23.83
N ASN A 423 11.45 7.98 -22.91
CA ASN A 423 11.90 6.59 -23.01
C ASN A 423 11.25 5.84 -24.20
N CYS A 424 10.01 6.19 -24.57
CA CYS A 424 9.26 5.51 -25.63
C CYS A 424 8.73 6.45 -26.72
N HIS A 425 8.62 7.75 -26.42
CA HIS A 425 8.13 8.77 -27.33
C HIS A 425 9.25 9.74 -27.72
N SER A 426 8.99 10.58 -28.73
CA SER A 426 9.91 11.69 -29.04
C SER A 426 10.04 12.62 -27.84
N LYS A 427 11.21 13.26 -27.67
CA LYS A 427 11.48 14.24 -26.60
C LYS A 427 10.50 15.43 -26.56
N SER A 428 9.73 15.65 -27.62
CA SER A 428 8.68 16.67 -27.69
C SER A 428 7.35 16.24 -27.03
N VAL A 429 7.24 15.02 -26.52
CA VAL A 429 6.06 14.52 -25.80
C VAL A 429 6.28 14.68 -24.30
N ASN A 430 5.50 15.55 -23.66
CA ASN A 430 5.63 15.86 -22.22
C ASN A 430 4.32 15.74 -21.41
N GLY A 431 3.17 15.54 -22.07
CA GLY A 431 1.87 15.38 -21.42
C GLY A 431 1.18 16.66 -20.96
N GLU A 432 1.87 17.81 -20.93
CA GLU A 432 1.36 19.07 -20.36
C GLU A 432 0.03 19.51 -20.98
N GLY A 433 -0.08 19.46 -22.32
CA GLY A 433 -1.33 19.84 -23.01
C GLY A 433 -2.50 18.90 -22.69
N THR A 434 -2.24 17.62 -22.42
CA THR A 434 -3.26 16.67 -21.98
C THR A 434 -3.73 16.99 -20.57
N GLN A 435 -2.79 17.22 -19.64
CA GLN A 435 -3.11 17.55 -18.25
C GLN A 435 -3.90 18.86 -18.16
N ALA A 436 -3.44 19.92 -18.86
CA ALA A 436 -4.12 21.21 -18.90
C ALA A 436 -5.55 21.10 -19.45
N GLN A 437 -5.77 20.27 -20.48
CA GLN A 437 -7.11 20.05 -21.03
C GLN A 437 -8.02 19.30 -20.06
N VAL A 438 -7.49 18.31 -19.33
CA VAL A 438 -8.24 17.57 -18.29
C VAL A 438 -8.60 18.49 -17.14
N GLU A 439 -7.65 19.27 -16.64
CA GLU A 439 -7.85 20.27 -15.58
C GLU A 439 -8.92 21.28 -15.95
N PHE A 440 -8.86 21.84 -17.17
CA PHE A 440 -9.88 22.75 -17.66
C PHE A 440 -11.29 22.12 -17.70
N LEU A 441 -11.41 20.86 -18.13
CA LEU A 441 -12.69 20.16 -18.14
C LEU A 441 -13.17 19.84 -16.72
N MET A 442 -12.26 19.53 -15.81
CA MET A 442 -12.55 19.34 -14.39
C MET A 442 -13.06 20.63 -13.74
N GLU A 443 -12.40 21.76 -13.97
CA GLU A 443 -12.85 23.09 -13.49
C GLU A 443 -14.25 23.43 -14.03
N LYS A 444 -14.50 23.18 -15.32
CA LYS A 444 -15.83 23.35 -15.91
C LYS A 444 -16.88 22.46 -15.26
N LEU A 445 -16.55 21.20 -14.99
CA LEU A 445 -17.46 20.26 -14.36
C LEU A 445 -17.75 20.67 -12.91
N ALA A 446 -16.72 21.02 -12.14
CA ALA A 446 -16.84 21.55 -10.80
C ALA A 446 -17.75 22.79 -10.76
N ALA A 447 -17.52 23.77 -11.64
CA ALA A 447 -18.36 24.96 -11.76
C ALA A 447 -19.81 24.60 -12.11
N LYS A 448 -20.03 23.69 -13.07
CA LYS A 448 -21.37 23.26 -13.47
C LYS A 448 -22.13 22.58 -12.32
N MET A 449 -21.47 21.71 -11.56
CA MET A 449 -22.06 21.07 -10.38
C MET A 449 -22.35 22.08 -9.28
N GLY A 450 -21.40 22.97 -8.98
CA GLY A 450 -21.57 24.02 -7.97
C GLY A 450 -22.74 24.95 -8.29
N GLU A 451 -22.86 25.39 -9.55
CA GLU A 451 -23.99 26.21 -10.01
C GLU A 451 -25.33 25.47 -9.89
N ALA A 452 -25.38 24.18 -10.19
CA ALA A 452 -26.59 23.37 -10.04
C ALA A 452 -27.01 23.24 -8.57
N VAL A 453 -26.06 22.98 -7.66
CA VAL A 453 -26.31 22.95 -6.21
C VAL A 453 -26.78 24.30 -5.70
N LYS A 454 -26.09 25.39 -6.08
CA LYS A 454 -26.46 26.76 -5.72
C LYS A 454 -27.88 27.08 -6.17
N ALA A 455 -28.20 26.83 -7.44
CA ALA A 455 -29.50 27.10 -8.01
C ALA A 455 -30.61 26.30 -7.33
N LYS A 456 -30.38 25.00 -7.07
CA LYS A 456 -31.34 24.13 -6.39
C LYS A 456 -31.62 24.59 -4.97
N ILE A 457 -30.58 24.91 -4.18
CA ILE A 457 -30.74 25.40 -2.81
C ILE A 457 -31.48 26.74 -2.80
N ASN A 458 -31.04 27.71 -3.60
CA ASN A 458 -31.65 29.04 -3.60
C ASN A 458 -33.10 29.02 -4.10
N ALA A 459 -33.48 28.07 -4.96
CA ALA A 459 -34.86 27.89 -5.41
C ALA A 459 -35.82 27.45 -4.30
N GLU A 460 -35.34 26.82 -3.21
CA GLU A 460 -36.20 26.48 -2.05
C GLU A 460 -36.69 27.74 -1.33
N GLY A 461 -35.89 28.82 -1.30
CA GLY A 461 -36.26 30.09 -0.66
C GLY A 461 -36.84 29.90 0.75
N ALA A 462 -37.99 30.49 1.02
CA ALA A 462 -38.67 30.41 2.33
C ALA A 462 -39.11 28.97 2.72
N ALA A 463 -39.11 28.00 1.79
CA ALA A 463 -39.37 26.59 2.10
C ALA A 463 -38.21 25.93 2.86
N LYS A 464 -37.03 26.57 2.89
CA LYS A 464 -35.81 26.17 3.61
C LYS A 464 -35.18 24.88 3.08
N ILE A 465 -33.92 24.69 3.45
CA ILE A 465 -33.21 23.40 3.36
C ILE A 465 -32.87 22.92 4.76
N THR A 466 -32.64 21.61 4.88
CA THR A 466 -32.02 20.98 6.05
C THR A 466 -30.70 20.36 5.62
N VAL A 467 -29.60 20.62 6.34
CA VAL A 467 -28.27 20.10 6.01
C VAL A 467 -27.45 19.82 7.26
N THR A 468 -26.53 18.87 7.20
CA THR A 468 -25.52 18.67 8.25
C THR A 468 -24.23 19.35 7.80
N ALA A 469 -23.84 20.41 8.51
CA ALA A 469 -22.62 21.14 8.21
C ALA A 469 -21.40 20.37 8.75
N TRP A 470 -20.30 20.43 8.01
CA TRP A 470 -18.98 19.93 8.37
C TRP A 470 -17.97 21.09 8.32
N ASP A 471 -17.15 21.17 9.36
CA ASP A 471 -16.09 22.16 9.48
C ASP A 471 -14.73 21.51 9.20
N GLU A 472 -14.14 21.86 8.06
CA GLU A 472 -12.85 21.36 7.58
C GLU A 472 -11.71 21.53 8.61
N VAL A 473 -11.76 22.59 9.42
CA VAL A 473 -10.69 22.91 10.37
C VAL A 473 -10.71 22.01 11.60
N THR A 474 -11.90 21.75 12.15
CA THR A 474 -12.05 20.93 13.35
C THR A 474 -12.37 19.47 13.05
N ASP A 475 -12.73 19.17 11.81
CA ASP A 475 -13.22 17.88 11.34
C ASP A 475 -14.51 17.43 12.07
N LEU A 476 -15.31 18.39 12.54
CA LEU A 476 -16.54 18.13 13.28
C LEU A 476 -17.78 18.41 12.44
N TYR A 477 -18.84 17.66 12.75
CA TYR A 477 -20.17 17.85 12.15
C TYR A 477 -21.11 18.58 13.10
N SER A 478 -22.05 19.34 12.55
CA SER A 478 -23.18 19.91 13.28
C SER A 478 -24.31 18.88 13.47
N ALA A 479 -25.29 19.18 14.33
CA ALA A 479 -26.62 18.58 14.15
C ALA A 479 -27.25 19.09 12.83
N PRO A 480 -28.28 18.44 12.27
CA PRO A 480 -28.99 18.98 11.11
C PRO A 480 -29.50 20.40 11.39
N ILE A 481 -29.14 21.36 10.53
CA ILE A 481 -29.54 22.76 10.63
C ILE A 481 -30.51 23.12 9.50
N GLN A 482 -31.44 24.02 9.78
CA GLN A 482 -32.31 24.62 8.77
C GLN A 482 -31.73 25.96 8.30
N ILE A 483 -31.66 26.14 6.99
CA ILE A 483 -31.26 27.39 6.36
C ILE A 483 -32.43 27.88 5.51
N ASP A 484 -32.73 29.17 5.57
CA ASP A 484 -33.69 29.85 4.71
C ASP A 484 -32.93 30.64 3.62
N PRO A 485 -32.81 30.10 2.39
CA PRO A 485 -32.12 30.80 1.31
C PRO A 485 -32.73 32.13 0.89
N SER A 486 -33.98 32.44 1.28
CA SER A 486 -34.55 33.78 1.04
C SER A 486 -33.96 34.86 1.94
N VAL A 487 -33.41 34.46 3.10
CA VAL A 487 -32.75 35.34 4.07
C VAL A 487 -31.22 35.22 3.98
N THR A 488 -30.71 34.00 3.77
CA THR A 488 -29.27 33.71 3.70
C THR A 488 -28.95 32.94 2.42
N PRO A 489 -28.97 33.62 1.26
CA PRO A 489 -28.74 32.97 -0.02
C PRO A 489 -27.31 32.43 -0.13
N VAL A 490 -27.17 31.28 -0.79
CA VAL A 490 -25.88 30.72 -1.16
C VAL A 490 -25.30 31.56 -2.30
N THR A 491 -24.09 32.08 -2.12
CA THR A 491 -23.41 32.95 -3.10
C THR A 491 -22.58 32.16 -4.10
N SER A 492 -21.93 31.09 -3.62
CA SER A 492 -21.15 30.16 -4.46
C SER A 492 -21.03 28.80 -3.78
N VAL A 493 -20.73 27.78 -4.58
CA VAL A 493 -20.57 26.41 -4.10
C VAL A 493 -19.23 25.87 -4.60
N GLY A 494 -18.36 25.51 -3.67
CA GLY A 494 -17.14 24.74 -3.94
C GLY A 494 -17.42 23.23 -3.93
N HIS A 495 -16.46 22.44 -4.42
CA HIS A 495 -16.52 20.98 -4.39
C HIS A 495 -15.54 20.46 -3.34
N GLU A 496 -15.91 19.42 -2.60
CA GLU A 496 -15.02 18.77 -1.64
C GLU A 496 -15.42 17.30 -1.43
N GLU A 497 -14.44 16.42 -1.26
CA GLU A 497 -14.69 15.03 -0.86
C GLU A 497 -14.77 15.01 0.67
N VAL A 498 -15.94 14.68 1.23
CA VAL A 498 -16.15 14.71 2.69
C VAL A 498 -16.31 13.29 3.23
N HIS A 499 -15.20 12.69 3.69
CA HIS A 499 -15.14 11.38 4.35
C HIS A 499 -15.66 10.19 3.51
N GLY A 500 -15.12 10.05 2.31
CA GLY A 500 -15.54 9.09 1.28
C GLY A 500 -16.88 9.42 0.62
N GLN A 501 -17.37 10.66 0.69
CA GLN A 501 -18.67 11.06 0.13
C GLN A 501 -18.53 12.22 -0.85
N VAL A 502 -19.38 12.22 -1.88
CA VAL A 502 -19.59 13.40 -2.72
C VAL A 502 -20.07 14.53 -1.82
N GLY A 503 -19.27 15.59 -1.72
CA GLY A 503 -19.57 16.75 -0.90
C GLY A 503 -19.33 18.06 -1.65
N PHE A 504 -19.75 19.14 -1.00
CA PHE A 504 -19.66 20.50 -1.51
C PHE A 504 -19.43 21.48 -0.35
N ILE A 505 -18.91 22.66 -0.66
CA ILE A 505 -18.72 23.77 0.27
C ILE A 505 -19.70 24.87 -0.07
N LEU A 506 -20.63 25.19 0.84
CA LEU A 506 -21.53 26.34 0.66
C LEU A 506 -20.84 27.60 1.16
N ASN A 507 -20.94 28.69 0.39
CA ASN A 507 -20.49 30.02 0.79
C ASN A 507 -21.68 30.97 0.87
N PHE A 508 -21.65 31.86 1.86
CA PHE A 508 -22.70 32.82 2.17
C PHE A 508 -22.11 34.22 2.28
N ALA A 509 -22.92 35.25 1.96
CA ALA A 509 -22.48 36.65 2.09
C ALA A 509 -22.38 37.09 3.56
N ALA A 510 -23.32 36.64 4.39
CA ALA A 510 -23.37 36.94 5.81
C ALA A 510 -23.02 35.68 6.62
N PRO A 511 -22.25 35.82 7.72
CA PRO A 511 -21.93 34.69 8.57
C PRO A 511 -23.14 34.24 9.39
N MET A 512 -23.19 32.96 9.73
CA MET A 512 -24.18 32.37 10.62
C MET A 512 -23.51 31.63 11.77
N SER A 513 -24.21 31.52 12.91
CA SER A 513 -23.71 30.80 14.08
C SER A 513 -24.11 29.33 13.98
N ILE A 514 -23.12 28.44 13.91
CA ILE A 514 -23.33 26.98 13.85
C ILE A 514 -22.57 26.33 15.01
N GLN A 515 -23.23 25.41 15.70
CA GLN A 515 -22.59 24.53 16.67
C GLN A 515 -22.10 23.27 15.97
N PHE A 516 -20.80 23.00 16.07
CA PHE A 516 -20.16 21.77 15.62
C PHE A 516 -19.82 20.90 16.83
N GLY A 517 -19.85 19.57 16.65
CA GLY A 517 -19.58 18.60 17.71
C GLY A 517 -20.72 18.48 18.72
N SER A 518 -20.48 17.67 19.75
CA SER A 518 -21.44 17.46 20.85
C SER A 518 -20.74 17.29 22.20
N GLY A 519 -21.48 17.53 23.28
CA GLY A 519 -20.94 17.42 24.64
C GLY A 519 -19.72 18.32 24.86
N THR A 520 -18.64 17.76 25.41
CA THR A 520 -17.39 18.49 25.71
C THR A 520 -16.59 18.91 24.47
N THR A 521 -16.92 18.37 23.29
CA THR A 521 -16.28 18.74 22.01
C THR A 521 -17.07 19.80 21.25
N ALA A 522 -18.21 20.25 21.79
CA ALA A 522 -19.06 21.22 21.12
C ALA A 522 -18.39 22.60 21.03
N VAL A 523 -18.33 23.15 19.82
CA VAL A 523 -17.81 24.50 19.55
C VAL A 523 -18.78 25.24 18.65
N THR A 524 -19.22 26.42 19.09
CA THR A 524 -20.04 27.33 18.28
C THR A 524 -19.13 28.29 17.51
N LYS A 525 -19.25 28.28 16.19
CA LYS A 525 -18.47 29.13 15.29
C LYS A 525 -19.39 30.04 14.49
N SER A 526 -18.98 31.29 14.30
CA SER A 526 -19.56 32.17 13.29
C SER A 526 -18.87 31.88 11.96
N VAL A 527 -19.61 31.35 10.98
CA VAL A 527 -19.05 30.87 9.71
C VAL A 527 -19.81 31.45 8.52
N SER A 528 -19.07 31.85 7.49
CA SER A 528 -19.61 32.23 6.17
C SER A 528 -19.43 31.11 5.13
N LYS A 529 -18.82 29.99 5.52
CA LYS A 529 -18.69 28.79 4.71
C LYS A 529 -18.71 27.53 5.56
N PHE A 530 -19.22 26.43 5.01
CA PHE A 530 -19.08 25.09 5.58
C PHE A 530 -19.20 24.04 4.48
N GLY A 531 -18.56 22.89 4.67
CA GLY A 531 -18.74 21.74 3.78
C GLY A 531 -19.92 20.87 4.21
N PHE A 532 -20.42 20.03 3.32
CA PHE A 532 -21.45 19.04 3.65
C PHE A 532 -21.37 17.84 2.71
N GLN A 533 -21.83 16.69 3.20
CA GLN A 533 -22.02 15.50 2.37
C GLN A 533 -23.34 15.61 1.62
N LEU A 534 -23.35 15.37 0.30
CA LEU A 534 -24.53 15.59 -0.56
C LEU A 534 -25.79 14.89 -0.04
N GLY A 535 -25.66 13.68 0.49
CA GLY A 535 -26.79 12.92 1.05
C GLY A 535 -27.45 13.54 2.28
N THR A 536 -26.80 14.53 2.92
CA THR A 536 -27.36 15.25 4.08
C THR A 536 -28.25 16.42 3.67
N LEU A 537 -28.16 16.87 2.42
CA LEU A 537 -28.92 18.01 1.91
C LEU A 537 -30.35 17.59 1.57
N LYS A 538 -31.30 18.09 2.37
CA LYS A 538 -32.71 17.74 2.34
C LYS A 538 -33.59 18.98 2.31
N ASN A 539 -34.86 18.78 1.95
CA ASN A 539 -35.87 19.84 1.97
C ASN A 539 -36.04 20.42 3.38
N GLY A 540 -36.79 21.52 3.52
CA GLY A 540 -37.01 22.16 4.81
C GLY A 540 -37.56 21.23 5.89
N ALA A 541 -38.37 20.22 5.52
CA ALA A 541 -38.87 19.20 6.43
C ALA A 541 -37.81 18.17 6.90
N GLY A 542 -36.65 18.13 6.25
CA GLY A 542 -35.58 17.18 6.55
C GLY A 542 -35.88 15.74 6.13
N THR A 543 -36.90 15.53 5.29
CA THR A 543 -37.40 14.19 4.94
C THR A 543 -36.95 13.71 3.57
N THR A 544 -36.77 14.62 2.61
CA THR A 544 -36.47 14.28 1.21
C THR A 544 -35.15 14.86 0.79
N ALA A 545 -34.25 14.05 0.21
CA ALA A 545 -33.00 14.52 -0.35
C ALA A 545 -33.26 15.46 -1.54
N LEU A 546 -32.55 16.59 -1.62
CA LEU A 546 -32.69 17.53 -2.75
C LEU A 546 -32.20 16.92 -4.07
N PHE A 547 -31.23 16.00 -3.98
CA PHE A 547 -30.63 15.29 -5.10
C PHE A 547 -30.82 13.79 -4.89
N PRO A 548 -31.77 13.14 -5.59
CA PRO A 548 -31.99 11.71 -5.45
C PRO A 548 -30.81 10.92 -6.04
N LEU A 549 -30.61 9.67 -5.59
CA LEU A 549 -29.57 8.78 -6.15
C LEU A 549 -29.77 8.46 -7.64
N THR A 550 -31.00 8.57 -8.14
CA THR A 550 -31.31 8.45 -9.57
C THR A 550 -30.98 9.71 -10.36
N GLY A 551 -30.66 10.82 -9.68
CA GLY A 551 -30.24 12.08 -10.26
C GLY A 551 -28.84 11.98 -10.87
N THR A 552 -28.59 12.88 -11.81
CA THR A 552 -27.33 12.94 -12.55
C THR A 552 -26.20 13.57 -11.74
N LEU A 553 -26.50 14.44 -10.76
CA LEU A 553 -25.48 15.13 -9.97
C LEU A 553 -24.61 14.14 -9.17
N VAL A 554 -25.20 13.07 -8.62
CA VAL A 554 -24.47 12.07 -7.84
C VAL A 554 -23.46 11.33 -8.73
N LYS A 555 -23.89 10.90 -9.92
CA LYS A 555 -23.03 10.27 -10.93
C LYS A 555 -21.94 11.23 -11.43
N ALA A 556 -22.27 12.50 -11.61
CA ALA A 556 -21.31 13.53 -12.01
C ALA A 556 -20.24 13.77 -10.93
N GLY A 557 -20.65 13.82 -9.66
CA GLY A 557 -19.74 13.89 -8.52
C GLY A 557 -18.82 12.67 -8.45
N TRP A 558 -19.35 11.46 -8.65
CA TRP A 558 -18.55 10.24 -8.76
C TRP A 558 -17.48 10.35 -9.87
N ASN A 559 -17.90 10.70 -11.09
CA ASN A 559 -16.99 10.84 -12.23
C ASN A 559 -15.92 11.92 -12.00
N TYR A 560 -16.29 13.04 -11.36
CA TYR A 560 -15.33 14.09 -10.99
C TYR A 560 -14.25 13.53 -10.06
N TYR A 561 -14.64 12.93 -8.94
CA TYR A 561 -13.69 12.39 -7.98
C TYR A 561 -12.92 11.17 -8.50
N LEU A 562 -13.45 10.44 -9.48
CA LEU A 562 -12.74 9.35 -10.15
C LEU A 562 -11.52 9.89 -10.91
N ILE A 563 -11.73 10.91 -11.74
CA ILE A 563 -10.65 11.52 -12.54
C ILE A 563 -9.72 12.36 -11.65
N HIS A 564 -10.25 13.03 -10.64
CA HIS A 564 -9.45 13.77 -9.66
C HIS A 564 -8.56 12.83 -8.83
N GLY A 565 -9.16 11.78 -8.26
CA GLY A 565 -8.51 10.81 -7.38
C GLY A 565 -7.55 9.85 -8.09
N ASP A 566 -7.55 9.83 -9.42
CA ASP A 566 -6.48 9.20 -10.20
C ASP A 566 -5.15 9.95 -10.04
N GLY A 567 -5.19 11.29 -9.90
CA GLY A 567 -4.01 12.12 -9.63
C GLY A 567 -2.99 12.19 -10.78
N SER A 568 -3.23 11.54 -11.92
CA SER A 568 -2.35 11.64 -13.10
C SER A 568 -2.74 12.79 -14.02
N HIS A 569 -3.87 13.46 -13.75
CA HIS A 569 -4.46 14.47 -14.61
C HIS A 569 -4.74 13.91 -16.02
N GLY A 570 -5.18 12.64 -16.06
CA GLY A 570 -5.56 11.91 -17.27
C GLY A 570 -4.42 11.20 -18.00
N ILE A 571 -3.16 11.31 -17.57
CA ILE A 571 -2.02 10.61 -18.19
C ILE A 571 -2.17 9.09 -18.18
N HIS A 572 -2.76 8.52 -17.12
CA HIS A 572 -2.98 7.08 -17.04
C HIS A 572 -3.90 6.58 -18.16
N ASN A 573 -4.92 7.34 -18.57
CA ASN A 573 -5.79 6.98 -19.70
C ASN A 573 -6.47 8.22 -20.31
N PRO A 574 -5.79 8.95 -21.23
CA PRO A 574 -6.29 10.22 -21.74
C PRO A 574 -7.63 10.11 -22.46
N SER A 575 -7.80 9.05 -23.28
CA SER A 575 -9.03 8.84 -24.05
C SER A 575 -10.23 8.62 -23.13
N PHE A 576 -10.07 7.81 -22.08
CA PHE A 576 -11.11 7.57 -21.09
C PHE A 576 -11.44 8.83 -20.29
N ALA A 577 -10.42 9.54 -19.78
CA ALA A 577 -10.62 10.77 -19.02
C ALA A 577 -11.42 11.82 -19.82
N PHE A 578 -11.04 12.06 -21.08
CA PHE A 578 -11.80 12.97 -21.95
C PHE A 578 -13.22 12.48 -22.24
N GLN A 579 -13.42 11.19 -22.47
CA GLN A 579 -14.75 10.62 -22.71
C GLN A 579 -15.66 10.84 -21.49
N VAL A 580 -15.18 10.49 -20.30
CA VAL A 580 -15.92 10.64 -19.03
C VAL A 580 -16.28 12.10 -18.77
N LEU A 581 -15.30 13.02 -18.88
CA LEU A 581 -15.55 14.44 -18.59
C LEU A 581 -16.51 15.08 -19.58
N ASN A 582 -16.35 14.83 -20.89
CA ASN A 582 -17.25 15.38 -21.90
C ASN A 582 -18.66 14.80 -21.79
N ALA A 583 -18.79 13.49 -21.57
CA ALA A 583 -20.09 12.85 -21.39
C ALA A 583 -20.82 13.36 -20.15
N THR A 584 -20.08 13.60 -19.05
CA THR A 584 -20.62 14.17 -17.82
C THR A 584 -21.03 15.63 -18.02
N LEU A 585 -20.20 16.43 -18.70
CA LEU A 585 -20.50 17.83 -19.03
C LEU A 585 -21.71 17.97 -19.97
N ALA A 586 -22.06 16.95 -20.74
CA ALA A 586 -23.26 16.94 -21.57
C ALA A 586 -24.56 16.75 -20.76
N GLN A 587 -24.48 16.25 -19.52
CA GLN A 587 -25.66 16.00 -18.69
C GLN A 587 -26.21 17.28 -18.05
N THR A 588 -27.54 17.39 -17.96
CA THR A 588 -28.18 18.36 -17.06
C THR A 588 -27.99 17.89 -15.63
N MET A 589 -27.48 18.73 -14.73
CA MET A 589 -27.25 18.37 -13.32
C MET A 589 -28.55 18.56 -12.52
N ASN A 590 -29.20 17.47 -12.14
CA ASN A 590 -30.50 17.46 -11.47
C ASN A 590 -30.55 16.66 -10.17
#